data_AF-A0A1H2QD85-F1
#
_entry.id   AF-A0A1H2QD85-F1
#
_cell.length_a   1.000
_cell.length_b   1.000
_cell.length_c   1.000
_cell.angle_alpha   90.00
_cell.angle_beta   90.00
_cell.angle_gamma   90.00
#
_symmetry.space_group_name_H-M   'P 1'
#
loop_
_entity.id
_entity.type
_entity.pdbx_description
1 polymer ?
#
loop_
_entity_poly.entity_id
_entity_poly.type
_entity_poly.pdbx_seq_one_letter_code
_entity_poly.pdbx_strand_id
1 'polypeptide(L)'
;MESDKSFPRQNPQKVTYEHLLTLWTSGVRDYHTMLSAYLTANSIFVAVIGLMVSRESLALTFTLLIILLSVFGILLCWQMAIVLGRFSRQNALWEWQLRGVEQAPEWKSRQLMSDLYRLDEMRLPIEDVRNNPPIFAPNWAFRQRRQWWARRAISFPWFFGCVYGLFLLWATTQLVQHFIS
;
A
#
# COMPACT_ATOMS: atom_id res chain seq x y z
N MET A 1 -41.65 13.43 39.73
CA MET A 1 -41.97 12.41 38.69
C MET A 1 -40.94 12.60 37.60
N GLU A 2 -39.75 12.07 37.83
CA GLU A 2 -38.55 12.32 37.04
C GLU A 2 -38.53 11.29 35.91
N SER A 3 -38.66 11.79 34.68
CA SER A 3 -38.67 10.97 33.47
C SER A 3 -37.27 10.40 33.25
N ASP A 4 -37.12 9.11 33.53
CA ASP A 4 -35.93 8.31 33.25
C ASP A 4 -35.67 8.32 31.74
N LYS A 5 -34.81 9.25 31.30
CA LYS A 5 -34.29 9.30 29.93
C LYS A 5 -33.33 8.12 29.77
N SER A 6 -33.88 6.95 29.48
CA SER A 6 -33.11 5.79 29.04
C SER A 6 -32.42 6.15 27.72
N PHE A 7 -31.16 6.59 27.78
CA PHE A 7 -30.30 6.63 26.61
C PHE A 7 -30.32 5.23 25.97
N PRO A 8 -30.56 5.08 24.66
CA PRO A 8 -30.51 3.77 24.04
C PRO A 8 -29.11 3.21 24.30
N ARG A 9 -29.01 2.11 25.05
CA ARG A 9 -27.76 1.36 25.22
C ARG A 9 -27.29 1.01 23.81
N GLN A 10 -26.29 1.73 23.31
CA GLN A 10 -25.66 1.41 22.04
C GLN A 10 -25.18 -0.03 22.12
N ASN A 11 -25.53 -0.85 21.14
CA ASN A 11 -25.09 -2.23 21.11
C ASN A 11 -23.55 -2.22 21.05
N PRO A 12 -22.84 -2.70 22.08
CA PRO A 12 -21.39 -2.55 22.17
C PRO A 12 -20.67 -3.15 20.95
N GLN A 13 -21.22 -4.22 20.38
CA GLN A 13 -20.71 -4.84 19.15
C GLN A 13 -20.74 -3.89 17.94
N LYS A 14 -21.79 -3.07 17.83
CA LYS A 14 -21.93 -2.10 16.73
C LYS A 14 -20.91 -0.96 16.87
N VAL A 15 -20.68 -0.49 18.10
CA VAL A 15 -19.65 0.53 18.38
C VAL A 15 -18.25 -0.01 18.08
N THR A 16 -17.94 -1.23 18.51
CA THR A 16 -16.67 -1.90 18.18
C THR A 16 -16.49 -2.08 16.68
N TYR A 17 -17.53 -2.50 15.97
CA TYR A 17 -17.51 -2.65 14.52
C TYR A 17 -17.25 -1.32 13.79
N GLU A 18 -17.97 -0.24 14.15
CA GLU A 18 -17.77 1.09 13.56
C GLU A 18 -16.36 1.64 13.82
N HIS A 19 -15.82 1.39 15.02
CA HIS A 19 -14.45 1.77 15.36
C HIS A 19 -13.43 0.98 14.54
N LEU A 20 -13.57 -0.35 14.45
CA LEU A 20 -12.69 -1.20 13.64
C LEU A 20 -12.75 -0.83 12.14
N LEU A 21 -13.93 -0.49 11.63
CA LEU A 21 -14.11 -0.05 10.25
C LEU A 21 -13.41 1.28 9.99
N THR A 22 -13.44 2.20 10.96
CA THR A 22 -12.68 3.45 10.91
C THR A 22 -11.16 3.20 10.91
N LEU A 23 -10.67 2.28 11.76
CA LEU A 23 -9.25 1.91 11.81
C LEU A 23 -8.78 1.22 10.52
N TRP A 24 -9.61 0.36 9.93
CA TRP A 24 -9.31 -0.30 8.67
C TRP A 24 -9.26 0.70 7.51
N THR A 25 -10.28 1.56 7.37
CA THR A 25 -10.33 2.56 6.29
C THR A 25 -9.19 3.58 6.38
N SER A 26 -8.83 4.03 7.59
CA SER A 26 -7.68 4.91 7.79
C SER A 26 -6.37 4.20 7.48
N GLY A 27 -6.20 2.94 7.91
CA GLY A 27 -5.02 2.12 7.60
C GLY A 27 -4.81 1.89 6.11
N VAL A 28 -5.87 1.60 5.35
CA VAL A 28 -5.82 1.49 3.88
C VAL A 28 -5.38 2.80 3.24
N ARG A 29 -5.94 3.93 3.68
CA ARG A 29 -5.58 5.25 3.16
C ARG A 29 -4.11 5.58 3.42
N ASP A 30 -3.64 5.35 4.64
CA ASP A 30 -2.27 5.67 5.03
C ASP A 30 -1.25 4.79 4.27
N TYR A 31 -1.59 3.52 4.02
CA TYR A 31 -0.81 2.65 3.15
C TYR A 31 -0.65 3.24 1.74
N HIS A 32 -1.73 3.73 1.13
CA HIS A 32 -1.69 4.32 -0.21
C HIS A 32 -0.91 5.64 -0.25
N THR A 33 -1.08 6.49 0.75
CA THR A 33 -0.32 7.75 0.89
C THR A 33 1.19 7.47 1.00
N MET A 34 1.57 6.51 1.86
CA MET A 34 2.98 6.12 2.02
C MET A 34 3.55 5.50 0.76
N LEU A 35 2.83 4.57 0.12
CA LEU A 35 3.23 3.99 -1.16
C LEU A 35 3.45 5.09 -2.21
N SER A 36 2.55 6.06 -2.32
CA SER A 36 2.71 7.18 -3.26
C SER A 36 3.96 8.00 -2.94
N ALA A 37 4.19 8.33 -1.67
CA ALA A 37 5.36 9.11 -1.25
C ALA A 37 6.68 8.40 -1.60
N TYR A 38 6.77 7.09 -1.34
CA TYR A 38 7.94 6.29 -1.72
C TYR A 38 8.15 6.23 -3.23
N LEU A 39 7.09 6.06 -4.02
CA LEU A 39 7.19 6.05 -5.49
C LEU A 39 7.69 7.39 -6.02
N THR A 40 7.18 8.50 -5.49
CA THR A 40 7.62 9.84 -5.86
C THR A 40 9.09 10.06 -5.50
N ALA A 41 9.49 9.75 -4.27
CA ALA A 41 10.87 9.90 -3.82
C ALA A 41 11.84 9.07 -4.67
N ASN A 42 11.53 7.80 -4.91
CA ASN A 42 12.36 6.93 -5.72
C ASN A 42 12.45 7.39 -7.19
N SER A 43 11.35 7.89 -7.76
CA SER A 43 11.36 8.42 -9.13
C SER A 43 12.25 9.66 -9.27
N ILE A 44 12.23 10.55 -8.27
CA ILE A 44 13.11 11.74 -8.24
C ILE A 44 14.57 11.31 -8.18
N PHE A 45 14.92 10.36 -7.29
CA PHE A 45 16.29 9.89 -7.17
C PHE A 45 16.80 9.25 -8.46
N VAL A 46 16.01 8.37 -9.08
CA VAL A 46 16.36 7.74 -10.36
C VAL A 46 16.53 8.80 -11.46
N ALA A 47 15.66 9.82 -11.51
CA ALA A 47 15.77 10.90 -12.49
C ALA A 47 17.04 11.74 -12.29
N VAL A 48 17.38 12.07 -11.04
CA VAL A 48 18.61 12.81 -10.71
C VAL A 48 19.85 12.00 -11.08
N ILE A 49 19.90 10.71 -10.73
CA ILE A 49 20.99 9.82 -11.13
C ILE A 49 21.11 9.76 -12.66
N GLY A 50 19.99 9.58 -13.37
CA GLY A 50 19.97 9.54 -14.84
C GLY A 50 20.52 10.82 -15.47
N LEU A 51 20.17 11.98 -14.93
CA LEU A 51 20.68 13.28 -15.39
C LEU A 51 22.17 13.45 -15.12
N MET A 52 22.68 12.90 -14.02
CA MET A 52 24.11 12.92 -13.70
C MET A 52 24.89 11.98 -14.62
N VAL A 53 24.34 10.80 -14.92
CA VAL A 53 24.93 9.83 -15.85
C VAL A 53 24.99 10.36 -17.28
N SER A 54 24.04 11.20 -17.70
CA SER A 54 23.99 11.76 -19.06
C SER A 54 24.97 12.91 -19.31
N ARG A 55 25.81 13.29 -18.33
CA ARG A 55 26.80 14.37 -18.52
C ARG A 55 28.03 13.85 -19.25
N GLU A 56 28.50 14.58 -20.26
CA GLU A 56 29.62 14.18 -21.14
C GLU A 56 30.94 13.93 -20.39
N SER A 57 31.25 14.70 -19.35
CA SER A 57 32.36 14.43 -18.45
C SER A 57 31.85 14.02 -17.07
N LEU A 58 31.98 12.74 -16.74
CA LEU A 58 31.67 12.26 -15.41
C LEU A 58 32.83 12.63 -14.46
N ALA A 59 32.75 13.81 -13.87
CA ALA A 59 33.67 14.19 -12.79
C ALA A 59 33.54 13.20 -11.62
N LEU A 60 34.66 12.92 -10.94
CA LEU A 60 34.72 12.01 -9.79
C LEU A 60 33.64 12.36 -8.74
N THR A 61 33.40 13.65 -8.51
CA THR A 61 32.33 14.15 -7.62
C THR A 61 30.94 13.64 -8.02
N PHE A 62 30.62 13.58 -9.32
CA PHE A 62 29.35 13.04 -9.78
C PHE A 62 29.26 11.54 -9.57
N THR A 63 30.34 10.79 -9.80
CA THR A 63 30.39 9.34 -9.51
C THR A 63 30.13 9.06 -8.03
N LEU A 64 30.76 9.81 -7.13
CA LEU A 64 30.54 9.69 -5.68
C LEU A 64 29.09 10.03 -5.29
N LEU A 65 28.52 11.09 -5.88
CA LEU A 65 27.12 11.45 -5.64
C LEU A 65 26.16 10.36 -6.14
N ILE A 66 26.42 9.73 -7.30
CA ILE A 66 25.63 8.61 -7.83
C ILE A 66 25.70 7.41 -6.88
N ILE A 67 26.88 7.07 -6.36
CA ILE A 67 27.06 6.00 -5.37
C ILE A 67 26.23 6.32 -4.11
N LEU A 68 26.36 7.54 -3.59
CA LEU A 68 25.65 7.97 -2.39
C LEU A 68 24.12 7.91 -2.59
N LEU A 69 23.61 8.47 -3.69
CA LEU A 69 22.18 8.44 -4.02
C LEU A 69 21.67 7.01 -4.23
N SER A 70 22.47 6.14 -4.85
CA SER A 70 22.12 4.72 -5.03
C SER A 70 22.03 3.99 -3.70
N VAL A 71 22.97 4.23 -2.78
CA VAL A 71 22.93 3.65 -1.42
C VAL A 71 21.68 4.13 -0.67
N PHE A 72 21.40 5.45 -0.67
CA PHE A 72 20.18 5.98 -0.06
C PHE A 72 18.91 5.43 -0.72
N GLY A 73 18.90 5.28 -2.05
CA GLY A 73 17.80 4.68 -2.80
C GLY A 73 17.52 3.23 -2.37
N ILE A 74 18.57 2.42 -2.19
CA ILE A 74 18.45 1.04 -1.69
C ILE A 74 17.88 1.03 -0.27
N LEU A 75 18.38 1.90 0.62
CA LEU A 75 17.86 2.02 1.98
C LEU A 75 16.39 2.43 2.00
N LEU A 76 15.98 3.36 1.14
CA LEU A 76 14.57 3.74 0.98
C LEU A 76 13.70 2.59 0.46
N CYS A 77 14.21 1.78 -0.48
CA CYS A 77 13.51 0.59 -0.96
C CYS A 77 13.33 -0.43 0.16
N TRP A 78 14.36 -0.64 0.97
CA TRP A 78 14.30 -1.52 2.14
C TRP A 78 13.27 -1.02 3.15
N GLN A 79 13.31 0.26 3.50
CA GLN A 79 12.36 0.89 4.41
C GLN A 79 10.93 0.77 3.89
N MET A 80 10.72 1.02 2.60
CA MET A 80 9.44 0.85 1.92
C MET A 80 8.93 -0.59 2.07
N ALA A 81 9.75 -1.61 1.82
CA ALA A 81 9.36 -3.01 1.95
C ALA A 81 8.89 -3.37 3.36
N ILE A 82 9.62 -2.91 4.39
CA ILE A 82 9.25 -3.16 5.80
C ILE A 82 7.96 -2.44 6.16
N VAL A 83 7.86 -1.15 5.86
CA VAL A 83 6.74 -0.30 6.26
C VAL A 83 5.45 -0.77 5.57
N LEU A 84 5.48 -0.99 4.26
CA LEU A 84 4.32 -1.48 3.51
C LEU A 84 3.92 -2.89 3.95
N GLY A 85 4.90 -3.76 4.23
CA GLY A 85 4.65 -5.10 4.76
C GLY A 85 3.94 -5.07 6.12
N ARG A 86 4.35 -4.16 7.02
CA ARG A 86 3.72 -3.99 8.33
C ARG A 86 2.28 -3.48 8.22
N PHE A 87 2.05 -2.43 7.43
CA PHE A 87 0.70 -1.90 7.21
C PHE A 87 -0.23 -2.91 6.55
N SER A 88 0.27 -3.68 5.58
CA SER A 88 -0.50 -4.75 4.94
C SER A 88 -0.95 -5.81 5.95
N ARG A 89 -0.06 -6.25 6.86
CA ARG A 89 -0.40 -7.22 7.92
C ARG A 89 -1.39 -6.64 8.94
N GLN A 90 -1.20 -5.41 9.37
CA GLN A 90 -2.14 -4.73 10.29
C GLN A 90 -3.53 -4.63 9.66
N ASN A 91 -3.59 -4.23 8.39
CA ASN A 91 -4.87 -4.12 7.68
C ASN A 91 -5.56 -5.48 7.52
N ALA A 92 -4.79 -6.55 7.25
CA ALA A 92 -5.32 -7.91 7.19
C ALA A 92 -5.85 -8.40 8.55
N LEU A 93 -5.19 -8.01 9.66
CA LEU A 93 -5.67 -8.32 11.01
C LEU A 93 -7.00 -7.63 11.30
N TRP A 94 -7.12 -6.34 10.96
CA TRP A 94 -8.38 -5.59 11.12
C TRP A 94 -9.51 -6.17 10.27
N GLU A 95 -9.21 -6.54 9.04
CA GLU A 95 -10.16 -7.22 8.15
C GLU A 95 -10.62 -8.56 8.74
N TRP A 96 -9.71 -9.35 9.30
CA TRP A 96 -10.04 -10.61 9.98
C TRP A 96 -10.94 -10.38 11.20
N GLN A 97 -10.64 -9.39 12.04
CA GLN A 97 -11.47 -9.05 13.21
C GLN A 97 -12.86 -8.56 12.80
N LEU A 98 -12.97 -7.71 11.78
CA LEU A 98 -14.24 -7.24 11.25
C LEU A 98 -15.12 -8.40 10.76
N ARG A 99 -14.55 -9.35 10.01
CA ARG A 99 -15.27 -10.55 9.57
C ARG A 99 -15.69 -11.44 10.75
N GLY A 100 -14.86 -11.53 11.79
CA GLY A 100 -15.19 -12.25 13.02
C GLY A 100 -16.43 -11.66 13.72
N VAL A 101 -16.55 -10.33 13.76
CA VAL A 101 -17.74 -9.65 14.31
C VAL A 101 -18.97 -9.88 13.42
N GLU A 102 -18.82 -9.83 12.10
CA GLU A 102 -19.94 -10.06 11.15
C GLU A 102 -20.47 -11.49 11.14
N GLN A 103 -19.64 -12.47 11.51
CA GLN A 103 -20.00 -13.89 11.58
C GLN A 103 -20.60 -14.30 12.94
N ALA A 104 -20.64 -13.38 13.92
CA ALA A 104 -21.26 -13.67 15.21
C ALA A 104 -22.77 -13.91 15.04
N PRO A 105 -23.36 -14.92 15.72
CA PRO A 105 -24.79 -15.25 15.57
C PRO A 105 -25.74 -14.12 16.02
N GLU A 106 -25.23 -13.17 16.80
CA GLU A 106 -25.95 -12.00 17.29
C GLU A 106 -25.95 -10.83 16.27
N TRP A 107 -25.12 -10.90 15.23
CA TRP A 107 -24.96 -9.85 14.23
C TRP A 107 -26.12 -9.86 13.22
N LYS A 108 -27.09 -8.97 13.41
CA LYS A 108 -28.26 -8.81 12.52
C LYS A 108 -28.12 -7.64 11.53
N SER A 109 -26.97 -6.97 11.51
CA SER A 109 -26.70 -5.80 10.65
C SER A 109 -26.06 -6.23 9.32
N ARG A 110 -25.91 -5.29 8.38
CA ARG A 110 -25.23 -5.53 7.10
C ARG A 110 -23.80 -6.03 7.33
N GLN A 111 -23.36 -6.99 6.50
CA GLN A 111 -22.05 -7.63 6.59
C GLN A 111 -21.10 -7.01 5.54
N LEU A 112 -20.75 -5.73 5.70
CA LEU A 112 -20.06 -4.97 4.65
C LEU A 112 -18.75 -5.63 4.20
N MET A 113 -17.94 -6.16 5.12
CA MET A 113 -16.65 -6.77 4.78
C MET A 113 -16.81 -8.16 4.15
N SER A 114 -17.74 -8.96 4.65
CA SER A 114 -18.04 -10.28 4.08
C SER A 114 -18.70 -10.15 2.70
N ASP A 115 -19.55 -9.14 2.52
CA ASP A 115 -20.17 -8.76 1.25
C ASP A 115 -19.11 -8.26 0.25
N LEU A 116 -18.24 -7.34 0.69
CA LEU A 116 -17.08 -6.93 -0.11
C LEU A 116 -16.22 -8.13 -0.49
N TYR A 117 -15.95 -9.06 0.43
CA TYR A 117 -15.19 -10.26 0.11
C TYR A 117 -15.92 -11.22 -0.84
N ARG A 118 -17.25 -11.36 -0.72
CA ARG A 118 -18.05 -12.18 -1.65
C ARG A 118 -18.06 -11.60 -3.06
N LEU A 119 -18.15 -10.27 -3.18
CA LEU A 119 -18.05 -9.57 -4.46
C LEU A 119 -16.64 -9.64 -5.05
N ASP A 120 -15.61 -9.41 -4.23
CA ASP A 120 -14.22 -9.24 -4.67
C ASP A 120 -13.53 -10.59 -4.90
N GLU A 121 -13.76 -11.59 -4.04
CA GLU A 121 -13.06 -12.88 -4.06
C GLU A 121 -13.92 -14.02 -4.63
N MET A 122 -15.17 -14.17 -4.18
CA MET A 122 -16.04 -15.28 -4.60
C MET A 122 -16.82 -15.01 -5.90
N ARG A 123 -16.83 -13.76 -6.38
CA ARG A 123 -17.57 -13.31 -7.58
C ARG A 123 -19.05 -13.64 -7.55
N LEU A 124 -19.64 -13.74 -6.35
CA LEU A 124 -21.06 -14.00 -6.19
C LEU A 124 -21.81 -12.65 -6.25
N PRO A 125 -22.88 -12.55 -7.05
CA PRO A 125 -23.72 -11.36 -7.05
C PRO A 125 -24.37 -11.21 -5.66
N ILE A 126 -24.28 -10.02 -5.08
CA ILE A 126 -25.06 -9.69 -3.89
C ILE A 126 -26.44 -9.27 -4.36
N GLU A 127 -27.44 -10.12 -4.11
CA GLU A 127 -28.84 -9.77 -4.31
C GLU A 127 -29.33 -8.89 -3.14
N ASP A 128 -28.99 -7.60 -3.15
CA ASP A 128 -29.70 -6.60 -2.35
C ASP A 128 -30.76 -5.92 -3.24
N VAL A 129 -31.99 -6.43 -3.19
CA VAL A 129 -33.14 -5.92 -3.97
C VAL A 129 -33.41 -4.43 -3.71
N ARG A 130 -32.93 -3.88 -2.59
CA ARG A 130 -33.11 -2.46 -2.21
C ARG A 130 -31.96 -1.55 -2.60
N ASN A 131 -30.83 -2.09 -3.05
CA ASN A 131 -29.61 -1.33 -3.33
C ASN A 131 -28.94 -1.81 -4.62
N ASN A 132 -29.71 -1.83 -5.72
CA ASN A 132 -29.19 -2.13 -7.05
C ASN A 132 -28.77 -0.80 -7.72
N PRO A 133 -27.48 -0.41 -7.72
CA PRO A 133 -27.06 0.86 -8.28
C PRO A 133 -27.23 0.85 -9.81
N PRO A 134 -27.97 1.79 -10.41
CA PRO A 134 -28.35 1.71 -11.82
C PRO A 134 -27.20 1.86 -12.83
N ILE A 135 -25.97 2.21 -12.39
CA ILE A 135 -24.90 2.69 -13.30
C ILE A 135 -23.51 2.07 -13.02
N PHE A 136 -23.37 1.09 -12.11
CA PHE A 136 -22.05 0.51 -11.79
C PHE A 136 -21.57 -0.57 -12.78
N ALA A 137 -21.73 -0.31 -14.08
CA ALA A 137 -20.98 -0.98 -15.13
C ALA A 137 -19.93 0.02 -15.65
N PRO A 138 -18.63 -0.30 -15.54
CA PRO A 138 -18.14 -1.59 -15.98
C PRO A 138 -17.18 -2.28 -14.96
N ASN A 139 -17.59 -3.47 -14.55
CA ASN A 139 -16.99 -4.40 -13.58
C ASN A 139 -15.62 -5.03 -13.96
N TRP A 140 -14.90 -4.53 -14.98
CA TRP A 140 -13.59 -5.04 -15.40
C TRP A 140 -12.43 -4.35 -14.67
N ALA A 141 -12.58 -3.06 -14.31
CA ALA A 141 -11.57 -2.30 -13.56
C ALA A 141 -11.29 -2.91 -12.16
N PHE A 142 -12.27 -3.63 -11.60
CA PHE A 142 -12.14 -4.38 -10.36
C PHE A 142 -11.44 -5.75 -10.56
N ARG A 143 -11.55 -6.37 -11.74
CA ARG A 143 -11.02 -7.72 -12.03
C ARG A 143 -9.49 -7.80 -12.13
N GLN A 144 -8.83 -6.72 -12.58
CA GLN A 144 -7.40 -6.75 -12.89
C GLN A 144 -6.49 -6.28 -11.73
N ARG A 145 -7.02 -5.47 -10.80
CA ARG A 145 -6.19 -4.72 -9.85
C ARG A 145 -5.50 -5.64 -8.82
N ARG A 146 -6.21 -6.61 -8.22
CA ARG A 146 -5.86 -7.16 -6.88
C ARG A 146 -4.63 -8.07 -6.80
N GLN A 147 -4.42 -8.98 -7.75
CA GLN A 147 -3.24 -9.87 -7.75
C GLN A 147 -1.92 -9.09 -7.92
N TRP A 148 -1.99 -7.92 -8.54
CA TRP A 148 -0.86 -7.02 -8.72
C TRP A 148 -0.63 -6.17 -7.45
N TRP A 149 -1.68 -5.76 -6.71
CA TRP A 149 -1.53 -4.97 -5.47
C TRP A 149 -0.94 -5.73 -4.28
N ALA A 150 -1.28 -7.01 -4.10
CA ALA A 150 -0.60 -7.87 -3.11
C ALA A 150 0.89 -8.07 -3.48
N ARG A 151 1.21 -8.02 -4.77
CA ARG A 151 2.58 -8.02 -5.28
C ARG A 151 3.26 -6.64 -5.18
N ARG A 152 2.54 -5.50 -5.28
CA ARG A 152 3.11 -4.13 -5.29
C ARG A 152 3.98 -3.82 -4.07
N ALA A 153 3.56 -4.25 -2.88
CA ALA A 153 4.33 -4.07 -1.65
C ALA A 153 5.73 -4.71 -1.73
N ILE A 154 5.89 -5.75 -2.56
CA ILE A 154 7.12 -6.51 -2.74
C ILE A 154 7.81 -6.10 -4.05
N SER A 155 7.04 -5.93 -5.13
CA SER A 155 7.55 -5.70 -6.48
C SER A 155 8.13 -4.29 -6.66
N PHE A 156 7.56 -3.27 -6.02
CA PHE A 156 8.10 -1.91 -6.15
C PHE A 156 9.45 -1.74 -5.44
N PRO A 157 9.62 -2.16 -4.17
CA PRO A 157 10.94 -2.18 -3.55
C PRO A 157 11.98 -2.96 -4.34
N TRP A 158 11.58 -4.11 -4.89
CA TRP A 158 12.47 -4.91 -5.74
C TRP A 158 12.84 -4.21 -7.03
N PHE A 159 11.87 -3.63 -7.74
CA PHE A 159 12.11 -2.91 -8.99
C PHE A 159 13.11 -1.77 -8.81
N PHE A 160 12.85 -0.87 -7.85
CA PHE A 160 13.75 0.25 -7.59
C PHE A 160 15.08 -0.22 -6.99
N GLY A 161 15.07 -1.23 -6.12
CA GLY A 161 16.28 -1.84 -5.57
C GLY A 161 17.21 -2.38 -6.66
N CYS A 162 16.68 -3.06 -7.67
CA CYS A 162 17.45 -3.52 -8.82
C CYS A 162 18.02 -2.35 -9.64
N VAL A 163 17.22 -1.32 -9.89
CA VAL A 163 17.67 -0.12 -10.63
C VAL A 163 18.84 0.56 -9.90
N TYR A 164 18.73 0.78 -8.59
CA TYR A 164 19.83 1.34 -7.81
C TYR A 164 21.03 0.40 -7.73
N GLY A 165 20.81 -0.92 -7.65
CA GLY A 165 21.88 -1.92 -7.68
C GLY A 165 22.70 -1.85 -8.97
N LEU A 166 22.03 -1.67 -10.12
CA LEU A 166 22.69 -1.47 -11.42
C LEU A 166 23.49 -0.16 -11.46
N PHE A 167 22.92 0.96 -10.98
CA PHE A 167 23.64 2.23 -10.91
C PHE A 167 24.83 2.18 -9.96
N LEU A 168 24.69 1.51 -8.82
CA LEU A 168 25.77 1.34 -7.85
C LEU A 168 26.91 0.51 -8.44
N LEU A 169 26.59 -0.64 -9.05
CA LEU A 169 27.59 -1.48 -9.71
C LEU A 169 28.31 -0.71 -10.82
N TRP A 170 27.56 -0.03 -11.69
CA TRP A 170 28.14 0.80 -12.74
C TRP A 170 29.06 1.90 -12.17
N ALA A 171 28.60 2.67 -11.18
CA ALA A 171 29.39 3.76 -10.61
C ALA A 171 30.64 3.27 -9.87
N THR A 172 30.57 2.12 -9.21
CA THR A 172 31.77 1.51 -8.59
C THR A 172 32.79 1.05 -9.63
N THR A 173 32.36 0.49 -10.76
CA THR A 173 33.28 0.14 -11.85
C THR A 173 33.97 1.37 -12.45
N GLN A 174 33.24 2.48 -12.63
CA GLN A 174 33.80 3.76 -13.09
C GLN A 174 34.79 4.33 -12.09
N LEU A 175 34.49 4.26 -10.80
CA LEU A 175 35.38 4.71 -9.74
C LEU A 175 36.70 3.93 -9.75
N VAL A 176 36.63 2.60 -9.86
CA VAL A 176 37.82 1.75 -9.94
C VAL A 176 38.65 2.06 -11.18
N GLN A 177 38.03 2.27 -12.35
CA GLN A 177 38.74 2.66 -13.57
C GLN A 177 39.47 4.00 -13.41
N HIS A 178 38.85 4.98 -12.76
CA HIS A 178 39.48 6.27 -12.50
C HIS A 178 40.69 6.17 -11.55
N PHE A 179 40.72 5.21 -10.63
CA PHE A 179 41.88 5.00 -9.74
C PHE A 179 43.01 4.19 -10.39
N ILE A 180 42.71 3.39 -11.42
CA ILE A 180 43.68 2.57 -12.16
C ILE A 180 44.32 3.34 -13.32
N SER A 181 43.59 4.27 -13.93
CA SER A 181 44.10 5.17 -14.99
C SER A 181 44.89 6.35 -14.43
#